data_AF-A0A2P5DDY3-F1
#
_entry.id   AF-A0A2P5DDY3-F1
#
_cell.length_a   1.000
_cell.length_b   1.000
_cell.length_c   1.000
_cell.angle_alpha   90.00
_cell.angle_beta   90.00
_cell.angle_gamma   90.00
#
_symmetry.space_group_name_H-M   'P 1'
#
loop_
_entity.id
_entity.type
_entity.pdbx_description
1 polymer ?
#
loop_
_entity_poly.entity_id
_entity_poly.type
_entity_poly.pdbx_seq_one_letter_code
_entity_poly.pdbx_strand_id
1 'polypeptide(L)'
;MLLLRDADRNTNVGEKWYYICYPLRSFTQKIPQPVLNHGENPKVILIAATGSEFQVVCAFTQRRFHLISTCFELFDSEIKKRRVLQRVQEIKVEYGIYCQGITYWMLTNEPNKILAVDIKNGEVSYIHTALLERSSLIALLNKQLAIINITHHDEESFKLYTYDRENESWECLYTIDLSSCYGFFHPLRLLCHNTNLGAVAEGKFH
;
A
#
# COMPACT_ATOMS: atom_id res chain seq x y z
N MET A 1 9.10 10.89 -6.87
CA MET A 1 9.06 11.44 -5.50
C MET A 1 9.16 10.27 -4.54
N LEU A 2 9.94 10.37 -3.47
CA LEU A 2 10.15 9.31 -2.48
C LEU A 2 9.80 9.86 -1.10
N LEU A 3 9.22 9.01 -0.24
CA LEU A 3 9.04 9.32 1.17
C LEU A 3 10.16 8.63 1.95
N LEU A 4 10.94 9.42 2.67
CA LEU A 4 11.96 8.98 3.58
C LEU A 4 11.50 9.21 5.01
N ARG A 5 11.98 8.38 5.92
CA ARG A 5 11.72 8.51 7.34
C ARG A 5 13.03 8.56 8.07
N ASP A 6 13.09 9.39 9.11
CA ASP A 6 14.28 9.49 9.94
C ASP A 6 14.62 8.11 10.54
N ALA A 7 15.88 7.72 10.38
CA ALA A 7 16.40 6.44 10.83
C ALA A 7 17.03 6.53 12.21
N ASP A 8 17.06 7.73 12.81
CA ASP A 8 17.88 8.00 13.98
C ASP A 8 17.59 7.03 15.14
N ARG A 9 18.63 6.27 15.52
CA ARG A 9 18.56 5.17 16.50
C ARG A 9 18.83 5.66 17.93
N ASN A 10 19.21 6.93 18.10
CA ASN A 10 19.76 7.46 19.35
C ASN A 10 18.80 8.33 20.18
N THR A 11 17.58 8.61 19.70
CA THR A 11 16.59 9.31 20.52
C THR A 11 15.65 8.30 21.17
N ASN A 12 15.77 8.12 22.49
CA ASN A 12 14.78 7.46 23.36
C ASN A 12 13.39 8.16 23.36
N VAL A 13 13.15 9.04 22.39
CA VAL A 13 11.93 9.81 22.18
C VAL A 13 11.43 9.42 20.79
N GLY A 14 10.32 8.67 20.73
CA GLY A 14 9.78 8.05 19.51
C GLY A 14 9.26 9.00 18.43
N GLU A 15 9.73 10.24 18.37
CA GLU A 15 9.31 11.24 17.39
C GLU A 15 10.17 11.16 16.13
N LYS A 16 9.72 10.34 15.17
CA LYS A 16 10.40 10.24 13.86
C LYS A 16 9.79 11.18 12.85
N TRP A 17 10.64 11.94 12.17
CA TRP A 17 10.27 12.86 11.09
C TRP A 17 10.10 12.14 9.76
N TYR A 18 9.32 12.74 8.87
CA TYR A 18 9.17 12.32 7.49
C TYR A 18 9.75 13.37 6.55
N TYR A 19 10.33 12.92 5.45
CA TYR A 19 10.92 13.76 4.43
C TYR A 19 10.42 13.32 3.06
N ILE A 20 10.06 14.28 2.22
CA ILE A 20 9.85 14.03 0.79
C ILE A 20 11.14 14.31 0.06
N CYS A 21 11.59 13.37 -0.75
CA CYS A 21 12.69 13.54 -1.67
C CYS A 21 12.18 13.61 -3.12
N TYR A 22 12.69 14.58 -3.86
CA TYR A 22 12.56 14.73 -5.30
C TYR A 22 13.95 14.49 -5.92
N PRO A 23 14.30 13.23 -6.25
CA PRO A 23 15.66 12.88 -6.69
C PRO A 23 16.10 13.68 -7.92
N LEU A 24 15.19 13.86 -8.89
CA LEU A 24 15.46 14.61 -10.12
C LEU A 24 15.74 16.10 -9.90
N ARG A 25 15.39 16.64 -8.73
CA ARG A 25 15.59 18.05 -8.37
C ARG A 25 16.62 18.23 -7.25
N SER A 26 17.26 17.14 -6.79
CA SER A 26 18.13 17.13 -5.61
C SER A 26 17.51 17.84 -4.40
N PHE A 27 16.18 17.75 -4.27
CA PHE A 27 15.41 18.52 -3.30
C PHE A 27 14.82 17.58 -2.26
N THR A 28 15.04 17.90 -0.99
CA THR A 28 14.46 17.17 0.14
C THR A 28 13.71 18.15 1.03
N GLN A 29 12.45 17.84 1.32
CA GLN A 29 11.57 18.66 2.14
C GLN A 29 11.15 17.90 3.39
N LYS A 30 11.38 18.50 4.55
CA LYS A 30 10.86 18.01 5.82
C LYS A 30 9.34 18.23 5.89
N ILE A 31 8.60 17.17 6.17
CA ILE A 31 7.15 17.22 6.41
C ILE A 31 6.92 17.67 7.86
N PRO A 32 5.86 18.44 8.16
CA PRO A 32 5.45 18.75 9.53
C PRO A 32 5.38 17.51 10.43
N GLN A 33 5.60 17.72 11.71
CA GLN A 33 5.63 16.67 12.72
C GLN A 33 4.28 15.95 12.79
N PRO A 34 4.26 14.61 12.95
CA PRO A 34 3.05 13.86 13.28
C PRO A 34 2.29 14.44 14.49
N VAL A 35 0.95 14.40 14.44
CA VAL A 35 0.09 14.77 15.59
C VAL A 35 0.19 13.71 16.68
N LEU A 36 0.43 12.46 16.29
CA LEU A 36 0.57 11.32 17.20
C LEU A 36 1.93 10.66 17.01
N ASN A 37 2.43 10.00 18.06
CA ASN A 37 3.63 9.18 17.93
C ASN A 37 3.32 7.95 17.05
N HIS A 38 4.01 7.85 15.91
CA HIS A 38 3.84 6.77 14.92
C HIS A 38 4.62 5.48 15.26
N GLY A 39 5.35 5.45 16.38
CA GLY A 39 6.10 4.28 16.83
C GLY A 39 7.25 3.92 15.90
N GLU A 40 7.65 2.65 15.85
CA GLU A 40 8.82 2.24 15.06
C GLU A 40 8.51 1.85 13.63
N ASN A 41 7.33 1.26 13.37
CA ASN A 41 7.01 0.62 12.09
C ASN A 41 5.65 1.07 11.50
N PRO A 42 5.45 2.38 11.27
CA PRO A 42 4.29 2.87 10.55
C PRO A 42 4.33 2.39 9.09
N LYS A 43 3.16 2.06 8.57
CA LYS A 43 2.95 1.81 7.14
C LYS A 43 2.54 3.11 6.49
N VAL A 44 3.05 3.39 5.30
CA VAL A 44 2.88 4.71 4.69
C VAL A 44 2.55 4.60 3.21
N ILE A 45 1.60 5.42 2.77
CA ILE A 45 1.25 5.60 1.38
C ILE A 45 1.55 7.05 1.01
N LEU A 46 2.34 7.24 -0.04
CA LEU A 46 2.56 8.53 -0.68
C LEU A 46 1.60 8.67 -1.84
N ILE A 47 0.73 9.67 -1.77
CA ILE A 47 -0.23 10.01 -2.82
C ILE A 47 0.33 11.24 -3.54
N ALA A 48 0.92 11.03 -4.71
CA ALA A 48 1.45 12.11 -5.52
C ALA A 48 0.34 12.69 -6.39
N ALA A 49 0.11 14.00 -6.30
CA ALA A 49 -0.61 14.72 -7.34
C ALA A 49 0.37 15.18 -8.43
N THR A 50 -0.15 15.80 -9.49
CA THR A 50 0.67 16.41 -10.53
C THR A 50 1.40 17.63 -9.95
N GLY A 51 2.74 17.66 -10.04
CA GLY A 51 3.54 18.81 -9.63
C GLY A 51 4.20 18.64 -8.26
N SER A 52 4.02 19.62 -7.37
CA SER A 52 4.60 19.64 -6.01
C SER A 52 3.60 19.27 -4.92
N GLU A 53 2.34 19.05 -5.28
CA GLU A 53 1.29 18.66 -4.35
C GLU A 53 1.33 17.16 -4.09
N PHE A 54 1.22 16.80 -2.83
CA PHE A 54 1.18 15.44 -2.37
C PHE A 54 0.41 15.32 -1.06
N GLN A 55 -0.06 14.10 -0.81
CA GLN A 55 -0.61 13.68 0.46
C GLN A 55 0.16 12.48 0.97
N VAL A 56 0.22 12.32 2.28
CA VAL A 56 0.85 11.17 2.93
C VAL A 56 -0.13 10.58 3.92
N VAL A 57 -0.48 9.31 3.75
CA VAL A 57 -1.30 8.57 4.71
C VAL A 57 -0.42 7.61 5.47
N CYS A 58 -0.35 7.79 6.79
CA CYS A 58 0.36 6.92 7.71
C CYS A 58 -0.65 6.06 8.48
N ALA A 59 -0.40 4.75 8.52
CA ALA A 59 -1.09 3.82 9.40
C ALA A 59 -0.11 3.30 10.47
N PHE A 60 -0.46 3.40 11.74
CA PHE A 60 0.44 3.05 12.85
C PHE A 60 -0.33 2.52 14.05
N THR A 61 0.30 1.60 14.78
CA THR A 61 -0.31 0.99 15.96
C THR A 61 -0.11 1.88 17.18
N GLN A 62 -1.20 2.16 17.89
CA GLN A 62 -1.19 2.75 19.22
C GLN A 62 -1.66 1.72 20.25
N ARG A 63 -0.95 1.69 21.38
CA ARG A 63 -1.36 0.93 22.56
C ARG A 63 -1.77 1.91 23.64
N ARG A 64 -3.01 1.79 24.11
CA ARG A 64 -3.51 2.57 25.24
C ARG A 64 -4.20 1.61 26.20
N PHE A 65 -3.60 1.42 27.38
CA PHE A 65 -3.99 0.36 28.32
C PHE A 65 -3.96 -1.03 27.65
N HIS A 66 -5.08 -1.77 27.69
CA HIS A 66 -5.23 -3.10 27.09
C HIS A 66 -5.73 -3.07 25.64
N LEU A 67 -5.98 -1.88 25.07
CA LEU A 67 -6.48 -1.74 23.71
C LEU A 67 -5.35 -1.49 22.71
N ILE A 68 -5.33 -2.30 21.65
CA ILE A 68 -4.48 -2.10 20.48
C ILE A 68 -5.37 -1.53 19.37
N SER A 69 -4.98 -0.38 18.82
CA SER A 69 -5.67 0.22 17.68
C SER A 69 -4.68 0.61 16.60
N THR A 70 -5.09 0.50 15.35
CA THR A 70 -4.39 1.12 14.23
C THR A 70 -5.01 2.48 13.97
N CYS A 71 -4.17 3.52 13.99
CA CYS A 71 -4.55 4.89 13.70
C CYS A 71 -4.10 5.25 12.29
N PHE A 72 -4.93 6.02 11.60
CA PHE A 72 -4.65 6.56 10.28
C PHE A 72 -4.52 8.08 10.38
N GLU A 73 -3.41 8.62 9.92
CA GLU A 73 -3.15 10.07 9.86
C GLU A 73 -2.84 10.47 8.43
N LEU A 74 -3.48 11.56 7.97
CA LEU A 74 -3.24 12.18 6.68
C LEU A 74 -2.46 13.47 6.88
N PHE A 75 -1.37 13.63 6.14
CA PHE A 75 -0.75 14.92 5.85
C PHE A 75 -1.16 15.39 4.46
N ASP A 76 -1.52 16.66 4.34
CA ASP A 76 -1.82 17.32 3.09
C ASP A 76 -0.84 18.49 2.85
N SER A 77 -0.11 18.43 1.73
CA SER A 77 0.91 19.43 1.40
C SER A 77 0.35 20.78 0.98
N GLU A 78 -0.88 20.84 0.44
CA GLU A 78 -1.50 22.06 -0.06
C GLU A 78 -1.81 22.99 1.12
N ILE A 79 -2.50 22.43 2.12
CA ILE A 79 -2.86 23.15 3.35
C ILE A 79 -1.79 23.03 4.45
N LYS A 80 -0.74 22.23 4.22
CA LYS A 80 0.37 21.94 5.16
C LYS A 80 -0.09 21.48 6.54
N LYS A 81 -1.17 20.70 6.59
CA LYS A 81 -1.78 20.25 7.85
C LYS A 81 -1.81 18.73 7.93
N ARG A 82 -1.75 18.24 9.16
CA ARG A 82 -2.02 16.85 9.51
C ARG A 82 -3.37 16.74 10.18
N ARG A 83 -4.04 15.61 9.97
CA ARG A 83 -5.24 15.24 10.71
C ARG A 83 -5.31 13.73 10.88
N VAL A 84 -5.86 13.31 12.01
CA VAL A 84 -6.22 11.91 12.23
C VAL A 84 -7.49 11.63 11.42
N LEU A 85 -7.43 10.64 10.55
CA LEU A 85 -8.58 10.17 9.77
C LEU A 85 -9.46 9.27 10.61
N GLN A 86 -8.88 8.22 11.19
CA GLN A 86 -9.63 7.21 11.93
C GLN A 86 -8.75 6.43 12.89
N ARG A 87 -9.38 5.83 13.91
CA ARG A 87 -8.80 4.77 14.74
C ARG A 87 -9.65 3.52 14.63
N VAL A 88 -9.03 2.41 14.28
CA VAL A 88 -9.70 1.10 14.15
C VAL A 88 -9.09 0.14 15.16
N GLN A 89 -9.94 -0.48 15.98
CA GLN A 89 -9.50 -1.38 17.04
C GLN A 89 -9.13 -2.75 16.47
N GLU A 90 -8.17 -3.41 17.12
CA GLU A 90 -7.85 -4.83 16.92
C GLU A 90 -7.39 -5.24 15.51
N ILE A 91 -7.06 -4.29 14.64
CA ILE A 91 -6.46 -4.57 13.32
C ILE A 91 -4.96 -4.29 13.30
N LYS A 92 -4.23 -5.01 12.44
CA LYS A 92 -2.85 -4.70 12.05
C LYS A 92 -2.76 -4.65 10.54
N VAL A 93 -2.18 -3.58 10.02
CA VAL A 93 -1.96 -3.40 8.58
C VAL A 93 -0.53 -3.80 8.18
N GLU A 94 -0.40 -4.43 7.03
CA GLU A 94 0.90 -4.87 6.50
C GLU A 94 1.50 -3.87 5.52
N TYR A 95 0.72 -3.49 4.51
CA TYR A 95 1.01 -2.46 3.52
C TYR A 95 -0.31 -1.96 2.93
N GLY A 96 -0.25 -0.88 2.14
CA GLY A 96 -1.44 -0.32 1.53
C GLY A 96 -1.15 0.40 0.22
N ILE A 97 -2.22 0.65 -0.53
CA ILE A 97 -2.20 1.36 -1.81
C ILE A 97 -3.29 2.43 -1.82
N TYR A 98 -3.16 3.42 -2.69
CA TYR A 98 -4.18 4.44 -2.89
C TYR A 98 -4.84 4.31 -4.25
N CYS A 99 -6.17 4.39 -4.31
CA CYS A 99 -6.91 4.54 -5.55
C CYS A 99 -8.11 5.48 -5.36
N GLN A 100 -8.25 6.47 -6.24
CA GLN A 100 -9.49 7.26 -6.39
C GLN A 100 -10.10 7.76 -5.07
N GLY A 101 -9.29 8.32 -4.18
CA GLY A 101 -9.78 8.85 -2.89
C GLY A 101 -9.89 7.82 -1.76
N ILE A 102 -9.48 6.56 -1.98
CA ILE A 102 -9.52 5.50 -0.99
C ILE A 102 -8.12 4.93 -0.81
N THR A 103 -7.73 4.68 0.43
CA THR A 103 -6.57 3.83 0.73
C THR A 103 -7.04 2.43 1.11
N TYR A 104 -6.43 1.42 0.50
CA TYR A 104 -6.70 0.02 0.74
C TYR A 104 -5.52 -0.58 1.50
N TRP A 105 -5.80 -1.29 2.58
CA TRP A 105 -4.78 -1.85 3.46
C TRP A 105 -4.99 -3.34 3.65
N MET A 106 -3.93 -4.10 3.42
CA MET A 106 -3.88 -5.51 3.74
C MET A 106 -3.79 -5.71 5.24
N LEU A 107 -4.63 -6.59 5.79
CA LEU A 107 -4.68 -6.89 7.21
C LEU A 107 -3.87 -8.15 7.51
N THR A 108 -2.92 -8.04 8.46
CA THR A 108 -2.07 -9.17 8.85
C THR A 108 -2.83 -10.19 9.70
N ASN A 109 -3.79 -9.74 10.51
CA ASN A 109 -4.56 -10.59 11.41
C ASN A 109 -5.89 -11.09 10.83
N GLU A 110 -6.32 -10.54 9.68
CA GLU A 110 -7.55 -10.92 8.99
C GLU A 110 -7.28 -11.03 7.48
N PRO A 111 -6.58 -12.08 7.03
CA PRO A 111 -6.03 -12.16 5.68
C PRO A 111 -7.09 -12.18 4.57
N ASN A 112 -8.35 -12.48 4.88
CA ASN A 112 -9.48 -12.48 3.95
C ASN A 112 -10.23 -11.14 3.89
N LYS A 113 -9.66 -10.07 4.47
CA LYS A 113 -10.24 -8.74 4.48
C LYS A 113 -9.23 -7.69 4.04
N ILE A 114 -9.71 -6.74 3.25
CA ILE A 114 -9.01 -5.51 2.92
C ILE A 114 -9.76 -4.38 3.61
N LEU A 115 -9.03 -3.55 4.36
CA LEU A 115 -9.60 -2.34 4.94
C LEU A 115 -9.52 -1.21 3.90
N ALA A 116 -10.67 -0.66 3.54
CA ALA A 116 -10.77 0.57 2.76
C ALA A 116 -10.99 1.76 3.70
N VAL A 117 -10.19 2.82 3.53
CA VAL A 117 -10.30 4.08 4.27
C VAL A 117 -10.49 5.23 3.28
N ASP A 118 -11.63 5.90 3.36
CA ASP A 118 -11.92 7.10 2.60
C ASP A 118 -11.05 8.26 3.12
N ILE A 119 -10.20 8.82 2.24
CA ILE A 119 -9.24 9.85 2.68
C ILE A 119 -9.91 11.20 2.94
N LYS A 120 -11.12 11.44 2.43
CA LYS A 120 -11.86 12.68 2.59
C LYS A 120 -12.54 12.70 3.95
N ASN A 121 -13.31 11.67 4.25
CA ASN A 121 -14.16 11.64 5.45
C ASN A 121 -13.56 10.81 6.60
N GLY A 122 -12.58 9.94 6.32
CA GLY A 122 -12.03 9.00 7.31
C GLY A 122 -12.93 7.78 7.55
N GLU A 123 -13.99 7.62 6.75
CA GLU A 123 -14.89 6.46 6.83
C GLU A 123 -14.15 5.18 6.46
N VAL A 124 -14.54 4.08 7.11
CA VAL A 124 -13.91 2.78 6.93
C VAL A 124 -14.92 1.74 6.49
N SER A 125 -14.51 0.87 5.58
CA SER A 125 -15.26 -0.29 5.15
C SER A 125 -14.32 -1.48 4.95
N TYR A 126 -14.89 -2.69 4.93
CA TYR A 126 -14.14 -3.92 4.72
C TYR A 126 -14.59 -4.57 3.42
N ILE A 127 -13.62 -4.89 2.57
CA ILE A 127 -13.85 -5.74 1.40
C ILE A 127 -13.48 -7.16 1.81
N HIS A 128 -14.49 -8.03 1.84
CA HIS A 128 -14.29 -9.45 2.09
C HIS A 128 -13.87 -10.15 0.80
N THR A 129 -12.85 -11.00 0.89
CA THR A 129 -12.40 -11.78 -0.27
C THR A 129 -11.80 -13.10 0.18
N ALA A 130 -12.30 -14.19 -0.40
CA ALA A 130 -11.71 -15.52 -0.23
C ALA A 130 -10.45 -15.71 -1.08
N LEU A 131 -10.13 -14.74 -1.94
CA LEU A 131 -9.04 -14.85 -2.90
C LEU A 131 -7.67 -14.60 -2.25
N LEU A 132 -7.59 -13.90 -1.12
CA LEU A 132 -6.31 -13.57 -0.51
C LEU A 132 -5.64 -14.80 0.12
N GLU A 133 -4.69 -15.36 -0.61
CA GLU A 133 -3.71 -16.32 -0.13
C GLU A 133 -2.58 -15.59 0.63
N ARG A 134 -1.77 -16.33 1.42
CA ARG A 134 -0.67 -15.75 2.22
C ARG A 134 0.34 -14.94 1.40
N SER A 135 0.50 -15.25 0.12
CA SER A 135 1.46 -14.60 -0.78
C SER A 135 0.82 -13.58 -1.71
N SER A 136 -0.38 -13.08 -1.39
CA SER A 136 -1.12 -12.18 -2.27
C SER A 136 -0.65 -10.73 -2.16
N LEU A 137 -0.67 -10.04 -3.28
CA LEU A 137 -0.36 -8.62 -3.40
C LEU A 137 -1.58 -7.81 -3.80
N ILE A 138 -1.89 -6.74 -3.06
CA ILE A 138 -2.81 -5.70 -3.57
C ILE A 138 -2.05 -4.75 -4.50
N ALA A 139 -2.66 -4.45 -5.63
CA ALA A 139 -2.09 -3.62 -6.68
C ALA A 139 -3.15 -2.72 -7.31
N LEU A 140 -2.70 -1.84 -8.22
CA LEU A 140 -3.59 -1.08 -9.08
C LEU A 140 -3.44 -1.56 -10.50
N LEU A 141 -4.56 -1.89 -11.13
CA LEU A 141 -4.63 -2.14 -12.56
C LEU A 141 -5.70 -1.23 -13.16
N ASN A 142 -5.35 -0.42 -14.17
CA ASN A 142 -6.29 0.49 -14.83
C ASN A 142 -7.10 1.37 -13.85
N LYS A 143 -6.46 1.85 -12.77
CA LYS A 143 -7.10 2.63 -11.69
C LYS A 143 -8.20 1.86 -10.94
N GLN A 144 -8.16 0.53 -10.97
CA GLN A 144 -8.99 -0.34 -10.15
C GLN A 144 -8.10 -1.10 -9.17
N LEU A 145 -8.69 -1.44 -8.02
CA LEU A 145 -8.04 -2.32 -7.06
C LEU A 145 -7.89 -3.70 -7.70
N ALA A 146 -6.70 -4.28 -7.58
CA ALA A 146 -6.40 -5.60 -8.07
C ALA A 146 -5.74 -6.44 -6.98
N ILE A 147 -5.92 -7.76 -7.06
CA ILE A 147 -5.20 -8.75 -6.26
C ILE A 147 -4.39 -9.61 -7.22
N ILE A 148 -3.11 -9.78 -6.92
CA ILE A 148 -2.24 -10.76 -7.57
C ILE A 148 -2.02 -11.88 -6.57
N ASN A 149 -2.56 -13.06 -6.86
CA ASN A 149 -2.28 -14.27 -6.12
C ASN A 149 -1.06 -14.96 -6.70
N ILE A 150 -0.13 -15.30 -5.82
CA ILE A 150 1.07 -16.05 -6.13
C ILE A 150 0.90 -17.43 -5.50
N THR A 151 0.43 -18.39 -6.28
CA THR A 151 0.18 -19.74 -5.78
C THR A 151 1.43 -20.60 -6.00
N HIS A 152 1.94 -21.19 -4.92
CA HIS A 152 3.15 -22.03 -4.91
C HIS A 152 2.85 -23.54 -4.76
N HIS A 153 1.58 -23.94 -4.79
CA HIS A 153 1.18 -25.35 -4.64
C HIS A 153 0.78 -25.93 -5.99
N ASP A 154 1.24 -27.15 -6.31
CA ASP A 154 0.97 -28.08 -7.43
C ASP A 154 0.81 -27.51 -8.86
N GLU A 155 0.18 -26.36 -9.02
CA GLU A 155 0.11 -25.51 -10.20
C GLU A 155 0.84 -24.19 -9.88
N GLU A 156 2.12 -24.10 -10.26
CA GLU A 156 2.85 -22.83 -10.19
C GLU A 156 2.12 -21.85 -11.13
N SER A 157 1.31 -20.95 -10.60
CA SER A 157 0.55 -20.00 -11.40
C SER A 157 0.34 -18.68 -10.67
N PHE A 158 0.20 -17.62 -11.47
CA PHE A 158 -0.24 -16.32 -11.00
C PHE A 158 -1.66 -16.07 -11.48
N LYS A 159 -2.54 -15.70 -10.56
CA LYS A 159 -3.90 -15.26 -10.89
C LYS A 159 -4.04 -13.78 -10.57
N LEU A 160 -4.48 -13.02 -11.56
CA LEU A 160 -4.76 -11.60 -11.42
C LEU A 160 -6.26 -11.38 -11.36
N TYR A 161 -6.72 -10.76 -10.28
CA TYR A 161 -8.10 -10.39 -10.08
C TYR A 161 -8.25 -8.87 -10.01
N THR A 162 -9.34 -8.33 -10.53
CA THR A 162 -9.74 -6.93 -10.33
C THR A 162 -11.04 -6.85 -9.55
N TYR A 163 -11.16 -5.80 -8.75
CA TYR A 163 -12.35 -5.52 -7.97
C TYR A 163 -13.27 -4.58 -8.74
N ASP A 164 -14.46 -5.07 -9.03
CA ASP A 164 -15.58 -4.26 -9.49
C ASP A 164 -16.27 -3.64 -8.26
N ARG A 165 -16.12 -2.33 -8.11
CA ARG A 165 -16.71 -1.59 -7.00
C ARG A 165 -18.22 -1.43 -7.12
N GLU A 166 -18.76 -1.37 -8.33
CA GLU A 166 -20.21 -1.17 -8.53
C GLU A 166 -20.99 -2.43 -8.18
N ASN A 167 -20.44 -3.59 -8.54
CA ASN A 167 -21.04 -4.90 -8.25
C ASN A 167 -20.49 -5.56 -6.98
N GLU A 168 -19.55 -4.91 -6.29
CA GLU A 168 -18.82 -5.42 -5.12
C GLU A 168 -18.23 -6.83 -5.32
N SER A 169 -17.72 -7.11 -6.51
CA SER A 169 -17.31 -8.45 -6.94
C SER A 169 -15.88 -8.49 -7.46
N TRP A 170 -15.30 -9.70 -7.51
CA TRP A 170 -13.96 -9.93 -8.05
C TRP A 170 -14.06 -10.68 -9.37
N GLU A 171 -13.33 -10.20 -10.37
CA GLU A 171 -13.21 -10.82 -11.68
C GLU A 171 -11.78 -11.30 -11.91
N CYS A 172 -11.60 -12.55 -12.36
CA CYS A 172 -10.29 -13.04 -12.77
C CYS A 172 -9.99 -12.58 -14.19
N LEU A 173 -8.98 -11.73 -14.35
CA LEU A 173 -8.59 -11.22 -15.67
C LEU A 173 -7.58 -12.12 -16.37
N TYR A 174 -6.60 -12.63 -15.63
CA TYR A 174 -5.52 -13.45 -16.19
C TYR A 174 -5.16 -14.58 -15.24
N THR A 175 -4.87 -15.73 -15.84
CA THR A 175 -4.14 -16.82 -15.21
C THR A 175 -2.88 -17.05 -16.02
N ILE A 176 -1.73 -16.92 -15.38
CA ILE A 176 -0.41 -17.13 -15.99
C ILE A 176 0.17 -18.40 -15.38
N ASP A 177 0.29 -19.45 -16.18
CA ASP A 177 0.98 -20.67 -15.80
C ASP A 177 2.49 -20.42 -15.80
N LEU A 178 3.15 -20.66 -14.66
CA LEU A 178 4.59 -20.50 -14.51
C LEU A 178 5.40 -21.59 -15.20
N SER A 179 4.77 -22.70 -15.59
CA SER A 179 5.43 -23.68 -16.44
C SER A 179 5.88 -23.05 -17.77
N SER A 180 5.14 -22.04 -18.25
CA SER A 180 5.49 -21.22 -19.41
C SER A 180 6.69 -20.29 -19.17
N CYS A 181 7.09 -20.09 -17.92
CA CYS A 181 8.14 -19.17 -17.49
C CYS A 181 9.45 -19.88 -17.12
N TYR A 182 9.53 -21.22 -17.22
CA TYR A 182 10.76 -21.99 -17.02
C TYR A 182 11.83 -21.52 -18.02
N GLY A 183 12.76 -20.68 -17.54
CA GLY A 183 13.79 -20.03 -18.35
C GLY A 183 14.09 -18.59 -17.91
N PHE A 184 13.15 -17.95 -17.20
CA PHE A 184 13.37 -16.62 -16.62
C PHE A 184 13.91 -16.74 -15.19
N PHE A 185 15.23 -16.65 -15.03
CA PHE A 185 15.93 -16.78 -13.74
C PHE A 185 15.75 -15.58 -12.78
N HIS A 186 14.89 -14.63 -13.10
CA HIS A 186 14.79 -13.35 -12.39
C HIS A 186 13.36 -13.13 -11.90
N PRO A 187 13.16 -12.40 -10.78
CA PRO A 187 11.83 -12.16 -10.24
C PRO A 187 10.95 -11.52 -11.33
N LEU A 188 9.82 -12.17 -11.62
CA LEU A 188 8.80 -11.64 -12.52
C LEU A 188 8.44 -10.22 -12.07
N ARG A 189 8.75 -9.23 -12.92
CA ARG A 189 8.30 -7.86 -12.73
C ARG A 189 7.07 -7.66 -13.60
N LEU A 190 5.92 -7.51 -12.95
CA LEU A 190 4.73 -7.03 -13.62
C LEU A 190 4.94 -5.55 -13.92
N LEU A 191 5.11 -5.20 -15.20
CA LEU A 191 5.21 -3.82 -15.66
C LEU A 191 3.86 -3.42 -16.27
N CYS A 192 3.17 -2.48 -15.63
CA CYS A 192 1.98 -1.87 -16.21
C CYS A 192 2.40 -0.58 -16.94
N HIS A 193 2.23 -0.53 -18.26
CA HIS A 193 2.42 0.68 -19.04
C HIS A 193 1.15 1.02 -19.81
N ASN A 194 0.55 2.18 -19.51
CA ASN A 194 -0.57 2.81 -20.21
C ASN A 194 -1.58 1.82 -20.81
N THR A 195 -2.32 1.09 -19.95
CA THR A 195 -3.40 0.14 -20.28
C THR A 195 -3.02 -1.26 -20.78
N ASN A 196 -1.74 -1.52 -21.07
CA ASN A 196 -1.27 -2.87 -21.38
C ASN A 196 -0.47 -3.44 -20.20
N LEU A 197 -0.91 -4.60 -19.70
CA LEU A 197 -0.10 -5.43 -18.81
C LEU A 197 0.98 -6.11 -19.66
N GLY A 198 2.22 -5.70 -19.45
CA GLY A 198 3.39 -6.42 -19.96
C GLY A 198 4.05 -7.17 -18.82
N ALA A 199 4.22 -8.48 -18.94
CA ALA A 199 5.22 -9.18 -18.15
C ALA A 199 6.56 -9.00 -18.88
N VAL A 200 7.52 -8.31 -18.25
CA VAL A 200 8.88 -8.23 -18.77
C VAL A 200 9.76 -9.06 -17.86
N ALA A 201 10.34 -10.10 -18.42
CA ALA A 201 11.46 -10.78 -17.79
C ALA A 201 12.75 -10.21 -18.36
N GLU A 202 13.56 -9.58 -17.51
CA GLU A 202 14.91 -9.16 -17.87
C GLU A 202 15.81 -10.40 -17.89
N GLY A 203 16.16 -10.87 -19.09
CA GLY A 203 17.17 -11.90 -19.28
C GLY A 203 18.51 -11.29 -19.68
N LYS A 204 19.58 -11.58 -18.94
CA LYS A 204 20.93 -11.56 -19.52
C LYS A 204 21.16 -12.91 -20.17
N PHE A 205 21.40 -12.91 -21.48
CA PHE A 205 21.95 -14.05 -22.18
C PHE A 205 23.40 -14.21 -21.72
N HIS A 206 23.72 -15.38 -21.15
CA HIS A 206 25.10 -15.82 -20.91
C HIS A 206 25.56 -16.69 -22.07
#